data_AF-A0A1U7JCN6-F1
#
_entry.id   AF-A0A1U7JCN6-F1
#
_cell.length_a   1.000
_cell.length_b   1.000
_cell.length_c   1.000
_cell.angle_alpha   90.00
_cell.angle_beta   90.00
_cell.angle_gamma   90.00
#
_symmetry.space_group_name_H-M   'P 1'
#
loop_
_entity.id
_entity.type
_entity.pdbx_description
1 polymer ?
#
loop_
_entity_poly.entity_id
_entity_poly.type
_entity_poly.pdbx_seq_one_letter_code
_entity_poly.pdbx_strand_id
1 'polypeptide(L)'
;MSNPTPIPVISQDNLLFGSIRLTDSGYADRQLPSLYFMSDTNQFVRLRPFHRSGFCIIERPSRFIYIEAAYGQSSNIVYQCELGDTKAGIQATLQNLPVSQVNAKPSAPTGLNLFYITDGPFSGTTWFSAPSTQNNLCSVILRDFTTRSSVHHKGHALISKDAVTKFYNDTYPGMLDKLLALGTKEQSFTYQWASQGDVKIRVRSNQEYFPEASFIDQSTQFDTIKSFINGLSS
;
A
#
# COMPACT_ATOMS: atom_id res chain seq x y z
N MET A 1 9.97 -18.48 -0.98
CA MET A 1 9.08 -19.65 -0.84
C MET A 1 7.67 -19.17 -0.53
N SER A 2 6.63 -19.89 -0.95
CA SER A 2 5.24 -19.56 -0.65
C SER A 2 4.79 -20.27 0.63
N ASN A 3 4.20 -19.52 1.56
CA ASN A 3 3.69 -20.04 2.84
C ASN A 3 2.17 -19.92 2.88
N PRO A 4 1.43 -20.91 3.40
CA PRO A 4 0.01 -20.73 3.65
C PRO A 4 -0.22 -19.69 4.74
N THR A 5 -1.41 -19.08 4.74
CA THR A 5 -1.91 -18.35 5.92
C THR A 5 -2.15 -19.32 7.09
N PRO A 6 -2.05 -18.88 8.36
CA PRO A 6 -1.82 -17.50 8.80
C PRO A 6 -0.40 -16.98 8.55
N ILE A 7 -0.27 -15.67 8.33
CA ILE A 7 1.01 -14.95 8.27
C ILE A 7 1.04 -13.94 9.42
N PRO A 8 1.51 -14.31 10.63
CA PRO A 8 1.31 -13.53 11.86
C PRO A 8 1.82 -12.08 11.83
N VAL A 9 2.74 -11.77 10.91
CA VAL A 9 3.20 -10.38 10.69
C VAL A 9 2.07 -9.47 10.21
N ILE A 10 1.04 -10.01 9.56
CA ILE A 10 -0.17 -9.26 9.20
C ILE A 10 -1.01 -9.05 10.46
N SER A 11 -0.72 -7.97 11.18
CA SER A 11 -1.46 -7.54 12.37
C SER A 11 -1.50 -6.02 12.46
N GLN A 12 -2.47 -5.48 13.20
CA GLN A 12 -2.59 -4.02 13.37
C GLN A 12 -1.35 -3.41 14.06
N ASP A 13 -0.70 -4.16 14.96
CA ASP A 13 0.51 -3.72 15.67
C ASP A 13 1.73 -3.65 14.77
N ASN A 14 1.75 -4.42 13.68
CA ASN A 14 2.83 -4.46 12.71
C ASN A 14 2.57 -3.57 11.49
N LEU A 15 1.37 -3.01 11.34
CA LEU A 15 1.05 -2.08 10.25
C LEU A 15 1.86 -0.78 10.40
N LEU A 16 2.69 -0.51 9.39
CA LEU A 16 3.52 0.70 9.31
C LEU A 16 2.78 1.86 8.62
N PHE A 17 2.29 1.61 7.40
CA PHE A 17 1.64 2.59 6.53
C PHE A 17 0.97 1.88 5.34
N GLY A 18 0.28 2.66 4.50
CA GLY A 18 -0.26 2.18 3.22
C GLY A 18 0.37 2.86 2.01
N SER A 19 0.00 2.37 0.82
CA SER A 19 0.24 3.10 -0.44
C SER A 19 -1.03 3.15 -1.28
N ILE A 20 -1.37 4.33 -1.79
CA ILE A 20 -2.64 4.61 -2.48
C ILE A 20 -2.41 5.37 -3.80
N ARG A 21 -3.17 5.04 -4.85
CA ARG A 21 -3.12 5.74 -6.14
C ARG A 21 -3.90 7.05 -6.03
N LEU A 22 -3.29 8.12 -6.57
CA LEU A 22 -3.90 9.44 -6.62
C LEU A 22 -4.31 9.79 -8.06
N THR A 23 -5.31 10.67 -8.15
CA THR A 23 -5.70 11.43 -9.35
C THR A 23 -5.44 12.91 -9.09
N ASP A 24 -5.79 13.76 -10.06
CA ASP A 24 -5.74 15.22 -9.88
C ASP A 24 -6.77 15.71 -8.86
N SER A 25 -7.80 14.92 -8.56
CA SER A 25 -8.92 15.28 -7.68
C SER A 25 -8.90 14.60 -6.29
N GLY A 26 -8.03 13.62 -6.06
CA GLY A 26 -7.95 12.93 -4.76
C GLY A 26 -7.45 11.50 -4.90
N TYR A 27 -8.05 10.61 -4.11
CA TYR A 27 -7.87 9.17 -4.27
C TYR A 27 -8.54 8.68 -5.55
N ALA A 28 -7.84 7.85 -6.32
CA ALA A 28 -8.45 7.16 -7.46
C ALA A 28 -9.65 6.33 -6.99
N ASP A 29 -10.69 6.28 -7.83
CA ASP A 29 -11.83 5.40 -7.59
C ASP A 29 -11.41 3.92 -7.68
N ARG A 30 -12.21 3.04 -7.06
CA ARG A 30 -12.08 1.58 -7.19
C ARG A 30 -10.66 1.08 -6.95
N GLN A 31 -10.12 1.41 -5.79
CA GLN A 31 -8.81 0.93 -5.37
C GLN A 31 -8.85 0.33 -3.97
N LEU A 32 -7.94 -0.62 -3.73
CA LEU A 32 -7.67 -1.15 -2.40
C LEU A 32 -6.20 -0.83 -2.08
N PRO A 33 -5.91 0.12 -1.17
CA PRO A 33 -4.55 0.49 -0.82
C PRO A 33 -3.69 -0.72 -0.45
N SER A 34 -2.43 -0.74 -0.88
CA SER A 34 -1.51 -1.75 -0.36
C SER A 34 -1.16 -1.43 1.10
N LEU A 35 -0.98 -2.46 1.92
CA LEU A 35 -0.62 -2.35 3.34
C LEU A 35 0.78 -2.91 3.55
N TYR A 36 1.58 -2.22 4.37
CA TYR A 36 2.98 -2.57 4.63
C TYR A 36 3.13 -2.89 6.12
N PHE A 37 3.54 -4.12 6.39
CA PHE A 37 3.73 -4.65 7.74
C PHE A 37 5.20 -5.01 7.96
N MET A 38 5.66 -4.80 9.19
CA MET A 38 6.98 -5.23 9.62
C MET A 38 6.94 -5.71 11.06
N SER A 39 7.48 -6.89 11.32
CA SER A 39 7.66 -7.41 12.68
C SER A 39 8.85 -6.76 13.38
N ASP A 40 8.95 -6.94 14.69
CA ASP A 40 10.11 -6.51 15.48
C ASP A 40 11.38 -7.33 15.15
N THR A 41 11.21 -8.46 14.46
CA THR A 41 12.30 -9.31 13.93
C THR A 41 12.64 -8.98 12.46
N ASN A 42 12.19 -7.83 11.95
CA ASN A 42 12.39 -7.31 10.60
C ASN A 42 11.72 -8.08 9.46
N GLN A 43 10.90 -9.11 9.75
CA GLN A 43 10.12 -9.78 8.72
C GLN A 43 9.15 -8.77 8.10
N PHE A 44 9.23 -8.63 6.78
CA PHE A 44 8.44 -7.68 6.03
C PHE A 44 7.33 -8.39 5.25
N VAL A 45 6.12 -7.84 5.32
CA VAL A 45 4.99 -8.28 4.51
C VAL A 45 4.34 -7.09 3.84
N ARG A 46 4.21 -7.15 2.52
CA ARG A 46 3.33 -6.25 1.77
C ARG A 46 2.09 -7.00 1.36
N LEU A 47 0.94 -6.56 1.85
CA LEU A 47 -0.36 -6.99 1.33
C LEU A 47 -0.73 -6.05 0.18
N ARG A 48 -0.96 -6.62 -1.00
CA ARG A 48 -1.35 -5.90 -2.22
C ARG A 48 -2.73 -6.40 -2.63
N PRO A 49 -3.82 -5.82 -2.11
CA PRO A 49 -5.14 -6.39 -2.35
C PRO A 49 -5.60 -6.24 -3.79
N PHE A 50 -5.29 -5.11 -4.44
CA PHE A 50 -5.69 -4.83 -5.81
C PHE A 50 -4.52 -4.30 -6.67
N HIS A 51 -4.29 -4.94 -7.82
CA HIS A 51 -3.22 -4.62 -8.78
C HIS A 51 -3.52 -5.31 -10.12
N ARG A 52 -2.89 -4.87 -11.22
CA ARG A 52 -2.99 -5.56 -12.53
C ARG A 52 -2.60 -7.04 -12.46
N SER A 53 -1.62 -7.38 -11.62
CA SER A 53 -1.19 -8.75 -11.39
C SER A 53 -2.02 -9.47 -10.31
N GLY A 54 -3.08 -8.82 -9.80
CA GLY A 54 -3.99 -9.39 -8.83
C GLY A 54 -3.57 -9.25 -7.36
N PHE A 55 -4.41 -9.84 -6.50
CA PHE A 55 -4.23 -9.94 -5.05
C PHE A 55 -2.95 -10.73 -4.74
N CYS A 56 -2.13 -10.22 -3.81
CA CYS A 56 -0.91 -10.90 -3.40
C CYS A 56 -0.50 -10.56 -1.97
N ILE A 57 0.09 -11.54 -1.27
CA ILE A 57 0.80 -11.34 0.00
C ILE A 57 2.29 -11.54 -0.29
N ILE A 58 3.10 -10.49 -0.19
CA ILE A 58 4.52 -10.53 -0.55
C ILE A 58 5.34 -10.58 0.74
N GLU A 59 5.95 -11.74 1.03
CA GLU A 59 6.79 -11.94 2.21
C GLU A 59 8.26 -11.83 1.86
N ARG A 60 9.02 -11.08 2.66
CA ARG A 60 10.46 -10.91 2.50
C ARG A 60 11.16 -10.90 3.86
N PRO A 61 12.38 -11.47 3.97
CA PRO A 61 13.12 -11.46 5.22
C PRO A 61 13.37 -10.05 5.76
N SER A 62 13.59 -9.10 4.86
CA SER A 62 13.69 -7.67 5.15
C SER A 62 13.42 -6.83 3.89
N ARG A 63 13.25 -5.53 4.11
CA ARG A 63 13.15 -4.51 3.06
C ARG A 63 13.80 -3.22 3.53
N PHE A 64 14.51 -2.55 2.61
CA PHE A 64 14.83 -1.14 2.76
C PHE A 64 13.68 -0.31 2.20
N ILE A 65 13.13 0.58 3.01
CA ILE A 65 12.03 1.45 2.63
C ILE A 65 12.57 2.84 2.36
N TYR A 66 12.20 3.40 1.21
CA TYR A 66 12.47 4.78 0.84
C TYR A 66 11.17 5.47 0.47
N ILE A 67 11.18 6.79 0.63
CA ILE A 67 10.21 7.69 0.05
C ILE A 67 10.90 8.58 -0.96
N GLU A 68 10.20 8.94 -2.02
CA GLU A 68 10.72 9.85 -3.04
C GLU A 68 9.63 10.74 -3.61
N ALA A 69 10.02 11.89 -4.14
CA ALA A 69 9.19 12.71 -5.01
C ALA A 69 9.96 12.99 -6.29
N ALA A 70 9.27 12.92 -7.44
CA ALA A 70 9.86 13.14 -8.75
C ALA A 70 9.03 14.13 -9.56
N TYR A 71 9.70 14.97 -10.35
CA TYR A 71 9.05 15.97 -11.20
C TYR A 71 9.01 15.54 -12.67
N GLY A 72 7.86 15.73 -13.32
CA GLY A 72 7.63 15.30 -14.71
C GLY A 72 7.46 13.78 -14.85
N GLN A 73 7.10 13.31 -16.05
CA GLN A 73 6.98 11.87 -16.32
C GLN A 73 8.33 11.12 -16.36
N SER A 74 9.45 11.81 -16.12
CA SER A 74 10.81 11.27 -16.14
C SER A 74 11.46 11.31 -14.76
N SER A 75 12.50 10.50 -14.61
CA SER A 75 13.26 10.07 -13.43
C SER A 75 13.91 11.17 -12.56
N ASN A 76 13.47 12.41 -12.63
CA ASN A 76 14.04 13.54 -11.90
C ASN A 76 13.56 13.51 -10.45
N ILE A 77 14.17 12.63 -9.65
CA ILE A 77 13.96 12.56 -8.21
C ILE A 77 14.45 13.89 -7.61
N VAL A 78 13.50 14.68 -7.08
CA VAL A 78 13.76 15.97 -6.43
C VAL A 78 13.84 15.85 -4.92
N TYR A 79 13.38 14.72 -4.37
CA TYR A 79 13.48 14.38 -2.97
C TYR A 79 13.59 12.87 -2.83
N GLN A 80 14.48 12.41 -1.96
CA GLN A 80 14.58 11.02 -1.56
C GLN A 80 15.00 10.94 -0.10
N CYS A 81 14.38 10.04 0.65
CA CYS A 81 14.74 9.77 2.03
C CYS A 81 14.62 8.27 2.30
N GLU A 82 15.67 7.69 2.88
CA GLU A 82 15.63 6.35 3.43
C GLU A 82 14.85 6.39 4.75
N LEU A 83 13.78 5.62 4.85
CA LEU A 83 13.05 5.46 6.11
C LEU A 83 13.75 4.45 7.04
N GLY A 84 14.37 3.43 6.45
CA GLY A 84 15.12 2.39 7.15
C GLY A 84 14.70 0.98 6.75
N ASP A 85 15.16 -0.01 7.52
CA ASP A 85 14.95 -1.44 7.30
C ASP A 85 14.51 -2.21 8.56
N THR A 86 14.13 -1.47 9.61
CA THR A 86 13.54 -1.99 10.83
C THR A 86 12.25 -1.26 11.14
N LYS A 87 11.30 -1.93 11.81
CA LYS A 87 10.02 -1.33 12.20
C LYS A 87 10.21 -0.04 13.01
N ALA A 88 11.04 -0.11 14.06
CA ALA A 88 11.34 1.02 14.93
C ALA A 88 12.06 2.16 14.19
N GLY A 89 13.05 1.85 13.35
CA GLY A 89 13.78 2.84 12.56
C GLY A 89 12.87 3.57 11.56
N ILE A 90 12.02 2.83 10.85
CA ILE A 90 11.06 3.40 9.90
C ILE A 90 10.07 4.32 10.62
N GLN A 91 9.51 3.90 11.75
CA GLN A 91 8.59 4.71 12.55
C GLN A 91 9.26 5.98 13.08
N ALA A 92 10.47 5.86 13.62
CA ALA A 92 11.24 7.00 14.11
C ALA A 92 11.55 8.00 12.98
N THR A 93 11.96 7.52 11.80
CA THR A 93 12.22 8.40 10.66
C THR A 93 10.95 9.11 10.22
N LEU A 94 9.83 8.40 10.06
CA LEU A 94 8.55 8.99 9.67
C LEU A 94 8.07 10.07 10.65
N GLN A 95 8.24 9.85 11.97
CA GLN A 95 7.89 10.81 13.01
C GLN A 95 8.77 12.07 12.98
N ASN A 96 10.04 11.92 12.60
CA ASN A 96 11.02 13.01 12.57
C ASN A 96 11.17 13.66 11.19
N LEU A 97 10.39 13.25 10.19
CA LEU A 97 10.40 13.93 8.89
C LEU A 97 10.01 15.41 9.11
N PRO A 98 10.72 16.37 8.50
CA PRO A 98 10.45 17.80 8.66
C PRO A 98 9.21 18.22 7.85
N VAL A 99 8.07 17.65 8.20
CA VAL A 99 6.81 17.79 7.47
C VAL A 99 5.97 18.88 8.12
N SER A 100 5.58 19.87 7.33
CA SER A 100 4.59 20.85 7.74
C SER A 100 3.17 20.31 7.50
N GLN A 101 2.24 20.55 8.42
CA GLN A 101 0.84 20.18 8.21
C GLN A 101 0.10 21.27 7.43
N VAL A 102 -0.69 20.87 6.44
CA VAL A 102 -1.48 21.78 5.58
C VAL A 102 -2.90 21.21 5.45
N ASN A 103 -3.92 22.06 5.58
CA ASN A 103 -5.30 21.59 5.58
C ASN A 103 -5.78 21.08 4.22
N ALA A 104 -5.33 21.62 3.08
CA ALA A 104 -5.77 21.15 1.77
C ALA A 104 -4.73 21.39 0.67
N LYS A 105 -4.80 20.62 -0.42
CA LYS A 105 -4.13 20.95 -1.70
C LYS A 105 -5.05 21.91 -2.49
N PRO A 106 -4.56 22.98 -3.15
CA PRO A 106 -3.17 23.35 -3.43
C PRO A 106 -2.62 24.48 -2.54
N SER A 107 -3.19 24.75 -1.35
CA SER A 107 -2.75 25.85 -0.49
C SER A 107 -1.37 25.64 0.17
N ALA A 108 -0.58 24.68 -0.31
CA ALA A 108 0.78 24.44 0.14
C ALA A 108 1.67 25.68 -0.15
N PRO A 109 2.22 26.34 0.89
CA PRO A 109 3.09 27.49 0.71
C PRO A 109 4.29 27.17 -0.17
N THR A 110 4.64 28.11 -1.05
CA THR A 110 5.89 28.06 -1.80
C THR A 110 7.06 28.03 -0.80
N GLY A 111 8.01 27.10 -0.98
CA GLY A 111 9.20 26.99 -0.12
C GLY A 111 9.11 25.96 1.02
N LEU A 112 7.98 25.25 1.19
CA LEU A 112 7.95 24.07 2.06
C LEU A 112 8.47 22.84 1.32
N ASN A 113 9.53 22.21 1.82
CA ASN A 113 10.08 21.00 1.20
C ASN A 113 9.08 19.84 1.30
N LEU A 114 8.64 19.46 2.50
CA LEU A 114 7.67 18.39 2.72
C LEU A 114 6.46 18.88 3.48
N PHE A 115 5.27 18.44 3.07
CA PHE A 115 4.04 18.74 3.78
C PHE A 115 3.06 17.57 3.76
N TYR A 116 2.26 17.47 4.82
CA TYR A 116 1.23 16.45 5.02
C TYR A 116 -0.14 17.10 4.95
N ILE A 117 -1.02 16.51 4.14
CA ILE A 117 -2.39 17.01 3.99
C ILE A 117 -3.25 16.43 5.11
N THR A 118 -3.85 17.29 5.93
CA THR A 118 -4.69 16.88 7.07
C THR A 118 -6.17 16.79 6.73
N ASP A 119 -6.66 17.48 5.70
CA ASP A 119 -8.09 17.52 5.33
C ASP A 119 -8.33 17.49 3.81
N GLY A 120 -9.58 17.21 3.41
CA GLY A 120 -10.02 17.15 2.03
C GLY A 120 -9.65 15.86 1.28
N PRO A 121 -9.80 15.83 -0.06
CA PRO A 121 -9.66 14.63 -0.90
C PRO A 121 -8.26 13.97 -0.91
N PHE A 122 -7.26 14.64 -0.35
CA PHE A 122 -5.87 14.15 -0.24
C PHE A 122 -5.45 13.91 1.22
N SER A 123 -6.36 14.05 2.19
CA SER A 123 -6.09 13.88 3.63
C SER A 123 -5.40 12.55 3.93
N GLY A 124 -4.23 12.59 4.55
CA GLY A 124 -3.44 11.42 4.87
C GLY A 124 -2.18 11.22 4.03
N THR A 125 -1.98 12.03 2.99
CA THR A 125 -0.85 11.92 2.04
C THR A 125 0.26 12.94 2.32
N THR A 126 1.48 12.55 1.98
CA THR A 126 2.65 13.45 2.04
C THR A 126 3.03 13.92 0.64
N TRP A 127 3.42 15.19 0.53
CA TRP A 127 3.76 15.86 -0.72
C TRP A 127 5.06 16.64 -0.57
N PHE A 128 5.69 16.92 -1.71
CA PHE A 128 6.90 17.72 -1.82
C PHE A 128 6.64 18.94 -2.71
N SER A 129 7.09 20.13 -2.29
CA SER A 129 7.09 21.34 -3.14
C SER A 129 8.52 21.67 -3.56
N ALA A 130 8.76 21.69 -4.87
CA ALA A 130 10.05 22.08 -5.40
C ALA A 130 10.22 23.63 -5.32
N PRO A 131 11.38 24.15 -4.86
CA PRO A 131 11.58 25.59 -4.65
C PRO A 131 11.47 26.51 -5.88
N SER A 132 11.56 25.98 -7.11
CA SER A 132 11.88 26.80 -8.29
C SER A 132 10.71 27.18 -9.21
N THR A 133 9.48 26.72 -9.00
CA THR A 133 8.33 27.14 -9.83
C THR A 133 6.98 26.99 -9.10
N GLN A 134 6.15 28.04 -9.13
CA GLN A 134 4.74 27.96 -8.76
C GLN A 134 4.09 26.79 -9.52
N ASN A 135 3.44 25.86 -8.80
CA ASN A 135 2.69 24.68 -9.29
C ASN A 135 3.40 23.31 -9.38
N ASN A 136 4.59 23.14 -8.82
CA ASN A 136 5.27 21.83 -8.80
C ASN A 136 5.08 21.06 -7.50
N LEU A 137 3.86 20.57 -7.26
CA LEU A 137 3.56 19.67 -6.15
C LEU A 137 3.66 18.22 -6.61
N CYS A 138 4.55 17.46 -5.98
CA CYS A 138 4.74 16.03 -6.26
C CYS A 138 4.26 15.22 -5.05
N SER A 139 3.44 14.20 -5.28
CA SER A 139 3.13 13.26 -4.20
C SER A 139 4.40 12.50 -3.83
N VAL A 140 4.59 12.28 -2.54
CA VAL A 140 5.66 11.43 -2.04
C VAL A 140 5.22 9.99 -2.21
N ILE A 141 5.97 9.23 -2.99
CA ILE A 141 5.69 7.83 -3.31
C ILE A 141 6.64 6.89 -2.58
N LEU A 142 6.17 5.67 -2.36
CA LEU A 142 6.95 4.63 -1.71
C LEU A 142 7.87 3.88 -2.68
N ARG A 143 8.98 3.41 -2.15
CA ARG A 143 9.91 2.47 -2.76
C ARG A 143 10.29 1.42 -1.73
N ASP A 144 10.18 0.15 -2.09
CA ASP A 144 10.69 -0.96 -1.28
C ASP A 144 11.73 -1.76 -2.06
N PHE A 145 12.86 -2.05 -1.42
CA PHE A 145 14.01 -2.72 -2.03
C PHE A 145 14.39 -3.98 -1.26
N THR A 146 14.75 -5.05 -1.99
CA THR A 146 15.29 -6.27 -1.38
C THR A 146 16.71 -6.05 -0.87
N THR A 147 17.51 -5.36 -1.68
CA THR A 147 18.84 -4.85 -1.33
C THR A 147 18.94 -3.42 -1.83
N ARG A 148 19.82 -2.62 -1.24
CA ARG A 148 20.04 -1.19 -1.61
C ARG A 148 20.33 -0.95 -3.11
N SER A 149 20.62 -1.99 -3.89
CA SER A 149 20.94 -1.96 -5.33
C SER A 149 19.98 -2.76 -6.23
N SER A 150 18.89 -3.32 -5.70
CA SER A 150 17.98 -4.23 -6.44
C SER A 150 16.87 -3.53 -7.24
N VAL A 151 16.24 -4.29 -8.15
CA VAL A 151 15.04 -3.89 -8.91
C VAL A 151 13.97 -3.31 -7.97
N HIS A 152 13.54 -2.09 -8.27
CA HIS A 152 12.61 -1.33 -7.43
C HIS A 152 11.17 -1.65 -7.79
N HIS A 153 10.31 -1.75 -6.78
CA HIS A 153 8.88 -1.52 -6.98
C HIS A 153 8.61 -0.01 -6.91
N LYS A 154 8.12 0.57 -8.01
CA LYS A 154 7.63 1.96 -8.01
C LYS A 154 6.26 1.99 -7.34
N GLY A 155 6.22 2.43 -6.10
CA GLY A 155 5.01 2.49 -5.28
C GLY A 155 4.06 3.61 -5.68
N HIS A 156 2.87 3.55 -5.10
CA HIS A 156 1.91 4.64 -5.11
C HIS A 156 2.25 5.67 -4.01
N ALA A 157 1.43 6.70 -3.87
CA ALA A 157 1.62 7.72 -2.84
C ALA A 157 1.60 7.09 -1.44
N LEU A 158 2.51 7.54 -0.58
CA LEU A 158 2.52 7.21 0.83
C LEU A 158 1.24 7.74 1.48
N ILE A 159 0.54 6.87 2.20
CA ILE A 159 -0.57 7.24 3.09
C ILE A 159 -0.28 6.73 4.50
N SER A 160 -0.47 7.60 5.49
CA SER A 160 -0.22 7.26 6.91
C SER A 160 -1.06 6.06 7.39
N LYS A 161 -0.61 5.41 8.47
CA LYS A 161 -1.34 4.30 9.13
C LYS A 161 -2.78 4.67 9.46
N ASP A 162 -2.98 5.84 10.05
CA ASP A 162 -4.31 6.29 10.48
C ASP A 162 -5.20 6.56 9.28
N ALA A 163 -4.66 7.21 8.24
CA ALA A 163 -5.42 7.53 7.04
C ALA A 163 -5.77 6.28 6.22
N VAL A 164 -4.88 5.27 6.12
CA VAL A 164 -5.24 4.01 5.42
C VAL A 164 -6.26 3.21 6.22
N THR A 165 -6.17 3.23 7.56
CA THR A 165 -7.16 2.60 8.44
C THR A 165 -8.52 3.28 8.26
N LYS A 166 -8.56 4.61 8.31
CA LYS A 166 -9.77 5.41 8.06
C LYS A 166 -10.35 5.16 6.66
N PHE A 167 -9.50 5.12 5.63
CA PHE A 167 -9.93 4.83 4.27
C PHE A 167 -10.69 3.51 4.19
N TYR A 168 -10.15 2.43 4.77
CA TYR A 168 -10.84 1.15 4.77
C TYR A 168 -12.12 1.19 5.59
N ASN A 169 -12.10 1.79 6.78
CA ASN A 169 -13.29 1.85 7.64
C ASN A 169 -14.45 2.62 7.00
N ASP A 170 -14.14 3.70 6.29
CA ASP A 170 -15.16 4.56 5.68
C ASP A 170 -15.60 4.05 4.29
N THR A 171 -14.65 3.57 3.48
CA THR A 171 -14.91 3.21 2.07
C THR A 171 -15.31 1.75 1.91
N TYR A 172 -14.74 0.86 2.73
CA TYR A 172 -14.97 -0.59 2.68
C TYR A 172 -15.14 -1.17 4.10
N PRO A 173 -16.22 -0.82 4.81
CA PRO A 173 -16.41 -1.22 6.22
C PRO A 173 -16.19 -2.73 6.43
N GLY A 174 -15.39 -3.08 7.43
CA GLY A 174 -15.04 -4.47 7.79
C GLY A 174 -13.99 -5.15 6.89
N MET A 175 -13.61 -4.55 5.75
CA MET A 175 -12.63 -5.15 4.85
C MET A 175 -11.23 -5.20 5.45
N LEU A 176 -10.83 -4.19 6.24
CA LEU A 176 -9.54 -4.21 6.92
C LEU A 176 -9.44 -5.40 7.86
N ASP A 177 -10.48 -5.69 8.63
CA ASP A 177 -10.51 -6.85 9.54
C ASP A 177 -10.37 -8.17 8.77
N LYS A 178 -11.02 -8.29 7.60
CA LYS A 178 -10.86 -9.44 6.71
C LYS A 178 -9.44 -9.60 6.19
N LEU A 179 -8.78 -8.49 5.85
CA LEU A 179 -7.38 -8.49 5.45
C LEU A 179 -6.46 -8.86 6.63
N LEU A 180 -6.73 -8.36 7.84
CA LEU A 180 -5.96 -8.70 9.04
C LEU A 180 -6.15 -10.16 9.47
N ALA A 181 -7.30 -10.78 9.17
CA ALA A 181 -7.56 -12.20 9.43
C ALA A 181 -6.61 -13.15 8.68
N LEU A 182 -5.94 -12.67 7.61
CA LEU A 182 -4.86 -13.40 6.92
C LEU A 182 -3.67 -13.69 7.86
N GLY A 183 -3.51 -12.93 8.94
CA GLY A 183 -2.46 -13.13 9.92
C GLY A 183 -2.82 -14.07 11.07
N THR A 184 -4.09 -14.40 11.26
CA THR A 184 -4.56 -15.10 12.47
C THR A 184 -5.12 -16.49 12.21
N LYS A 185 -5.65 -16.75 11.00
CA LYS A 185 -6.26 -18.05 10.65
C LYS A 185 -5.92 -18.47 9.23
N GLU A 186 -6.01 -19.78 8.96
CA GLU A 186 -5.92 -20.30 7.59
C GLU A 186 -7.08 -19.73 6.77
N GLN A 187 -6.74 -19.12 5.65
CA GLN A 187 -7.68 -18.56 4.68
C GLN A 187 -7.69 -19.40 3.41
N SER A 188 -8.89 -19.54 2.85
CA SER A 188 -9.11 -20.32 1.63
C SER A 188 -10.34 -19.83 0.90
N PHE A 189 -10.42 -20.11 -0.39
CA PHE A 189 -11.60 -19.84 -1.20
C PHE A 189 -11.92 -21.07 -2.06
N THR A 190 -13.19 -21.20 -2.46
CA THR A 190 -13.63 -22.27 -3.35
C THR A 190 -13.60 -21.76 -4.79
N TYR A 191 -13.06 -22.57 -5.68
CA TYR A 191 -13.07 -22.36 -7.12
C TYR A 191 -13.81 -23.51 -7.79
N GLN A 192 -14.81 -23.20 -8.60
CA GLN A 192 -15.54 -24.20 -9.37
C GLN A 192 -14.72 -24.58 -10.61
N TRP A 193 -14.23 -25.82 -10.63
CA TRP A 193 -13.57 -26.38 -11.80
C TRP A 193 -14.57 -27.21 -12.58
N ALA A 194 -14.82 -26.86 -13.85
CA ALA A 194 -15.91 -27.40 -14.67
C ALA A 194 -15.99 -28.93 -14.74
N SER A 195 -14.88 -29.64 -14.54
CA SER A 195 -14.79 -31.11 -14.55
C SER A 195 -14.50 -31.77 -13.19
N GLN A 196 -14.23 -31.01 -12.13
CA GLN A 196 -13.82 -31.55 -10.82
C GLN A 196 -14.70 -31.08 -9.64
N GLY A 197 -15.67 -30.19 -9.89
CA GLY A 197 -16.51 -29.62 -8.85
C GLY A 197 -15.79 -28.53 -8.06
N ASP A 198 -16.20 -28.36 -6.80
CA ASP A 198 -15.65 -27.34 -5.91
C ASP A 198 -14.25 -27.70 -5.41
N VAL A 199 -13.24 -26.91 -5.81
CA VAL A 199 -11.86 -27.05 -5.34
C VAL A 199 -11.56 -25.96 -4.32
N LYS A 200 -11.17 -26.36 -3.10
CA LYS A 200 -10.76 -25.44 -2.04
C LYS A 200 -9.28 -25.06 -2.21
N ILE A 201 -9.02 -23.78 -2.49
CA ILE A 201 -7.68 -23.23 -2.67
C ILE A 201 -7.27 -22.48 -1.40
N ARG A 202 -6.17 -22.89 -0.77
CA ARG A 202 -5.56 -22.15 0.34
C ARG A 202 -4.87 -20.89 -0.15
N VAL A 203 -5.06 -19.79 0.57
CA VAL A 203 -4.34 -18.53 0.32
C VAL A 203 -2.91 -18.66 0.83
N ARG A 204 -1.96 -18.36 -0.06
CA ARG A 204 -0.52 -18.47 0.16
C ARG A 204 0.18 -17.15 -0.18
N SER A 205 1.31 -16.91 0.46
CA SER A 205 2.20 -15.81 0.11
C SER A 205 2.99 -16.06 -1.16
N ASN A 206 3.55 -14.99 -1.72
CA ASN A 206 4.37 -14.99 -2.92
C ASN A 206 3.71 -15.66 -4.12
N GLN A 207 2.36 -15.66 -4.12
CA GLN A 207 1.49 -16.12 -5.18
C GLN A 207 0.51 -15.01 -5.54
N GLU A 208 0.27 -14.86 -6.84
CA GLU A 208 -0.68 -13.89 -7.38
C GLU A 208 -2.03 -14.56 -7.66
N TYR A 209 -3.11 -13.91 -7.26
CA TYR A 209 -4.48 -14.39 -7.42
C TYR A 209 -5.29 -13.36 -8.20
N PHE A 210 -6.15 -13.81 -9.11
CA PHE A 210 -7.02 -12.94 -9.91
C PHE A 210 -6.24 -11.88 -10.72
N PRO A 211 -5.29 -12.27 -11.59
CA PRO A 211 -4.63 -11.31 -12.47
C PRO A 211 -5.63 -10.69 -13.46
N GLU A 212 -5.42 -9.42 -13.84
CA GLU A 212 -6.33 -8.65 -14.71
C GLU A 212 -6.56 -9.35 -16.05
N ALA A 213 -5.54 -10.06 -16.56
CA ALA A 213 -5.62 -10.85 -17.79
C ALA A 213 -6.66 -12.00 -17.74
N SER A 214 -7.17 -12.35 -16.55
CA SER A 214 -8.24 -13.35 -16.38
C SER A 214 -9.65 -12.74 -16.43
N PHE A 215 -9.77 -11.43 -16.64
CA PHE A 215 -11.03 -10.70 -16.64
C PHE A 215 -11.22 -9.91 -17.93
N ILE A 216 -12.48 -9.61 -18.25
CA ILE A 216 -12.84 -8.79 -19.41
C ILE A 216 -12.38 -7.34 -19.20
N ASP A 217 -12.48 -6.85 -17.97
CA ASP A 217 -12.07 -5.51 -17.59
C ASP A 217 -11.61 -5.44 -16.11
N GLN A 218 -10.96 -4.33 -15.77
CA GLN A 218 -10.47 -4.05 -14.43
C GLN A 218 -11.61 -3.89 -13.40
N SER A 219 -12.82 -3.52 -13.82
CA SER A 219 -13.98 -3.43 -12.91
C SER A 219 -14.38 -4.79 -12.39
N THR A 220 -14.48 -5.76 -13.29
CA THR A 220 -14.84 -7.14 -13.00
C THR A 220 -13.77 -7.78 -12.12
N GLN A 221 -12.49 -7.48 -12.38
CA GLN A 221 -11.39 -7.88 -11.51
C GLN A 221 -11.55 -7.30 -10.10
N PHE A 222 -11.81 -6.00 -9.99
CA PHE A 222 -11.99 -5.31 -8.71
C PHE A 222 -13.13 -5.91 -7.90
N ASP A 223 -14.30 -6.09 -8.51
CA ASP A 223 -15.48 -6.66 -7.85
C ASP A 223 -15.24 -8.11 -7.41
N THR A 224 -14.53 -8.90 -8.23
CA THR A 224 -14.14 -10.27 -7.88
C THR A 224 -13.20 -10.30 -6.68
N ILE A 225 -12.16 -9.44 -6.66
CA ILE A 225 -11.21 -9.34 -5.54
C ILE A 225 -11.91 -8.87 -4.27
N LYS A 226 -12.81 -7.88 -4.38
CA LYS A 226 -13.61 -7.39 -3.25
C LYS A 226 -14.49 -8.51 -2.68
N SER A 227 -15.17 -9.26 -3.53
CA SER A 227 -15.97 -10.43 -3.12
C SER A 227 -15.11 -11.50 -2.45
N PHE A 228 -13.94 -11.81 -3.04
CA PHE A 228 -12.97 -12.73 -2.48
C PHE A 228 -12.52 -12.32 -1.06
N ILE A 229 -12.11 -11.06 -0.86
CA ILE A 229 -11.67 -10.56 0.45
C ILE A 229 -12.82 -10.63 1.47
N ASN A 230 -14.03 -10.26 1.08
CA ASN A 230 -15.21 -10.35 1.96
C ASN A 230 -15.58 -11.80 2.32
N GLY A 231 -15.31 -12.74 1.40
CA GLY A 231 -15.50 -14.17 1.60
C GLY A 231 -14.42 -14.84 2.45
N LEU A 232 -13.34 -14.15 2.83
CA LEU A 232 -12.35 -14.68 3.75
C LEU A 232 -13.02 -15.00 5.10
N SER A 233 -12.92 -16.27 5.49
CA SER A 233 -13.51 -16.82 6.70
C SER A 233 -12.77 -16.31 7.94
N SER A 234 -13.44 -15.51 8.75
CA SER A 234 -12.94 -15.02 10.05
C SER A 234 -12.97 -16.09 11.12
#